data_AF-A0A0P9H3E6-F1
#
_entry.id   AF-A0A0P9H3E6-F1
#
_cell.length_a   1.000
_cell.length_b   1.000
_cell.length_c   1.000
_cell.angle_alpha   90.00
_cell.angle_beta   90.00
_cell.angle_gamma   90.00
#
_symmetry.space_group_name_H-M   'P 1'
#
loop_
_entity.id
_entity.type
_entity.pdbx_description
1 polymer ?
#
loop_
_entity_poly.entity_id
_entity_poly.type
_entity_poly.pdbx_seq_one_letter_code
_entity_poly.pdbx_strand_id
1 'polypeptide(L)'
;MLSAQTRALCEGEVLVSNVESSRLRGAEAWVLFRVRWQIELLFKLWKQHGRLDESRGQVPNRILAELYAKFIGLLVQHWLLLAGCWDLPNRSLVKGARVVRAWTERWIRVIHHPRRLAQVLKELLAAIRRASRQTMRRKEPNTWQRLGGVSSA
;
A
#
# COMPACT_ATOMS: atom_id res chain seq x y z
N MET A 1 41.78 3.93 -0.12
CA MET A 1 41.23 5.22 -0.60
C MET A 1 40.60 4.99 -1.97
N LEU A 2 39.35 5.41 -2.19
CA LEU A 2 38.70 5.32 -3.51
C LEU A 2 39.35 6.32 -4.50
N SER A 3 39.50 5.91 -5.77
CA SER A 3 40.07 6.75 -6.84
C SER A 3 39.18 7.96 -7.15
N ALA A 4 39.74 8.98 -7.79
CA ALA A 4 39.00 10.19 -8.16
C ALA A 4 37.77 9.89 -9.03
N GLN A 5 37.89 8.93 -9.96
CA GLN A 5 36.77 8.48 -10.80
C GLN A 5 35.67 7.79 -10.00
N THR A 6 36.02 6.96 -9.01
CA THR A 6 35.03 6.30 -8.16
C THR A 6 34.32 7.29 -7.25
N ARG A 7 35.00 8.36 -6.79
CA ARG A 7 34.35 9.43 -6.02
C ARG A 7 33.36 10.22 -6.84
N ALA A 8 33.68 10.55 -8.10
CA ALA A 8 32.76 11.24 -9.01
C ALA A 8 31.46 10.44 -9.24
N LEU A 9 31.54 9.11 -9.30
CA LEU A 9 30.37 8.24 -9.42
C LEU A 9 29.52 8.17 -8.13
N CYS A 10 30.09 8.52 -6.98
CA CYS A 10 29.38 8.58 -5.70
C CYS A 10 28.72 9.95 -5.45
N GLU A 11 28.92 10.95 -6.31
CA GLU A 11 28.31 12.29 -6.16
C GLU A 11 26.83 12.32 -6.57
N GLY A 12 26.31 11.25 -7.19
CA GLY A 12 24.91 11.16 -7.63
C GLY A 12 24.30 9.77 -7.45
N GLU A 13 22.97 9.71 -7.57
CA GLU A 13 22.23 8.44 -7.61
C GLU A 13 22.11 7.94 -9.06
N VAL A 14 22.49 6.69 -9.32
CA VAL A 14 22.31 6.03 -10.61
C VAL A 14 21.07 5.15 -10.57
N LEU A 15 20.09 5.43 -11.43
CA LEU A 15 18.88 4.63 -11.60
C LEU A 15 19.05 3.72 -12.82
N VAL A 16 18.99 2.40 -12.60
CA VAL A 16 19.00 1.40 -13.68
C VAL A 16 17.59 0.86 -13.88
N SER A 17 17.09 0.90 -15.11
CA SER A 17 15.75 0.43 -15.47
C SER A 17 15.77 -0.31 -16.80
N ASN A 18 14.88 -1.28 -16.95
CA ASN A 18 14.58 -1.94 -18.22
C ASN A 18 13.52 -1.19 -19.05
N VAL A 19 13.02 -0.06 -18.55
CA VAL A 19 12.08 0.80 -19.27
C VAL A 19 12.85 1.57 -20.35
N GLU A 20 12.30 1.56 -21.55
CA GLU A 20 12.84 2.31 -22.70
C GLU A 20 12.87 3.82 -22.40
N SER A 21 13.95 4.50 -22.79
CA SER A 21 14.14 5.95 -22.54
C SER A 21 13.08 6.84 -23.17
N SER A 22 12.40 6.36 -24.22
CA SER A 22 11.27 7.05 -24.86
C SER A 22 10.01 7.07 -24.00
N ARG A 23 9.89 6.18 -23.00
CA ARG A 23 8.69 5.98 -22.16
C ARG A 23 8.81 6.54 -20.75
N LEU A 24 10.02 6.85 -20.29
CA LEU A 24 10.26 7.32 -18.92
C LEU A 24 11.40 8.35 -18.91
N ARG A 25 11.04 9.61 -18.74
CA ARG A 25 12.03 10.69 -18.60
C ARG A 25 12.73 10.58 -17.25
N GLY A 26 13.98 11.04 -17.16
CA GLY A 26 14.75 11.00 -15.91
C GLY A 26 14.06 11.64 -14.71
N ALA A 27 13.34 12.75 -14.92
CA ALA A 27 12.55 13.41 -13.87
C ALA A 27 11.39 12.53 -13.37
N GLU A 28 10.71 11.81 -14.26
CA GLU A 28 9.64 10.88 -13.92
C GLU A 28 10.18 9.64 -13.20
N ALA A 29 11.32 9.11 -13.65
CA ALA A 29 12.02 8.01 -13.00
C ALA A 29 12.38 8.37 -11.54
N TRP A 30 12.83 9.60 -11.31
CA TRP A 30 13.11 10.12 -9.96
C TRP A 30 11.86 10.22 -9.08
N VAL A 31 10.72 10.60 -9.65
CA VAL A 31 9.43 10.59 -8.93
C VAL A 31 9.03 9.15 -8.55
N LEU A 32 9.19 8.20 -9.49
CA LEU A 32 8.92 6.78 -9.24
C LEU A 32 9.85 6.19 -8.17
N PHE A 33 11.13 6.53 -8.21
CA PHE A 33 12.09 6.08 -7.21
C PHE A 33 11.72 6.55 -5.80
N ARG A 34 11.22 7.79 -5.65
CA ARG A 34 10.75 8.31 -4.36
C ARG A 34 9.52 7.56 -3.82
N VAL A 35 8.69 6.96 -4.69
CA VAL A 35 7.58 6.11 -4.24
C VAL A 35 7.98 4.66 -3.95
N ARG A 36 9.23 4.25 -4.22
CA ARG A 36 9.74 2.91 -3.85
C ARG A 36 9.50 2.61 -2.37
N TRP A 37 9.71 3.58 -1.50
CA TRP A 37 9.51 3.46 -0.04
C TRP A 37 8.06 3.16 0.37
N GLN A 38 7.08 3.27 -0.55
CA GLN A 38 5.69 2.91 -0.24
C GLN A 38 5.55 1.44 0.17
N ILE A 39 6.38 0.53 -0.36
CA ILE A 39 6.36 -0.87 0.06
C ILE A 39 6.82 -1.04 1.51
N GLU A 40 7.84 -0.29 1.92
CA GLU A 40 8.33 -0.29 3.30
C GLU A 40 7.30 0.30 4.26
N LEU A 41 6.60 1.36 3.84
CA LEU A 41 5.48 1.92 4.59
C LEU A 41 4.32 0.91 4.70
N LEU A 42 4.03 0.15 3.64
CA LEU A 42 3.02 -0.92 3.68
C LEU A 42 3.40 -1.97 4.72
N PHE A 43 4.64 -2.47 4.70
CA PHE A 43 5.12 -3.43 5.70
C PHE A 43 5.10 -2.83 7.12
N LYS A 44 5.46 -1.57 7.29
CA LYS A 44 5.36 -0.87 8.57
C LYS A 44 3.92 -0.84 9.08
N LEU A 45 2.95 -0.53 8.22
CA LEU A 45 1.53 -0.54 8.55
C LEU A 45 1.01 -1.95 8.86
N TRP A 46 1.50 -2.97 8.16
CA TRP A 46 1.14 -4.37 8.41
C TRP A 46 1.64 -4.87 9.76
N LYS A 47 2.85 -4.48 10.18
CA LYS A 47 3.34 -4.71 11.54
C LYS A 47 2.51 -3.94 12.56
N GLN A 48 2.39 -2.62 12.41
CA GLN A 48 1.73 -1.76 13.39
C GLN A 48 0.24 -2.08 13.60
N HIS A 49 -0.51 -2.36 12.52
CA HIS A 49 -1.96 -2.55 12.59
C HIS A 49 -2.38 -4.02 12.43
N GLY A 50 -1.60 -4.83 11.73
CA GLY A 50 -1.84 -6.27 11.56
C GLY A 50 -1.11 -7.14 12.58
N ARG A 51 -0.22 -6.55 13.40
CA ARG A 51 0.58 -7.24 14.42
C ARG A 51 1.34 -8.43 13.83
N LEU A 52 1.85 -8.24 12.61
CA LEU A 52 2.47 -9.28 11.79
C LEU A 52 3.76 -9.83 12.40
N ASP A 53 4.47 -8.97 13.14
CA ASP A 53 5.72 -9.23 13.86
C ASP A 53 5.51 -9.68 15.31
N GLU A 54 4.27 -9.93 15.71
CA GLU A 54 3.93 -10.41 17.04
C GLU A 54 3.32 -11.81 16.97
N SER A 55 3.52 -12.59 18.03
CA SER A 55 2.88 -13.90 18.21
C SER A 55 2.60 -14.09 19.69
N ARG A 56 1.51 -14.79 20.01
CA ARG A 56 1.19 -15.13 21.41
C ARG A 56 1.98 -16.34 21.92
N GLY A 57 2.43 -17.20 21.02
CA GLY A 57 3.14 -18.44 21.34
C GLY A 57 4.61 -18.40 20.95
N GLN A 58 5.41 -19.26 21.59
CA GLN A 58 6.83 -19.45 21.29
C GLN A 58 7.11 -20.72 20.47
N VAL A 59 6.10 -21.56 20.22
CA VAL A 59 6.25 -22.80 19.45
C VAL A 59 6.44 -22.46 17.95
N PRO A 60 7.58 -22.79 17.32
CA PRO A 60 7.89 -22.34 15.96
C PRO A 60 6.82 -22.64 14.91
N ASN A 61 6.28 -23.86 14.90
CA ASN A 61 5.24 -24.26 13.95
C ASN A 61 3.92 -23.49 14.15
N ARG A 62 3.59 -23.12 15.41
CA ARG A 62 2.41 -22.30 15.70
C ARG A 62 2.62 -20.85 15.27
N ILE A 63 3.83 -20.31 15.49
CA ILE A 63 4.21 -18.97 15.01
C ILE A 63 4.06 -18.91 13.49
N LEU A 64 4.58 -19.92 12.78
CA LEU A 64 4.50 -19.96 11.32
C LEU A 64 3.05 -20.01 10.82
N ALA A 65 2.19 -20.82 11.45
CA ALA A 65 0.77 -20.87 11.12
C ALA A 65 0.06 -19.53 11.40
N GLU A 66 0.31 -18.90 12.55
CA GLU A 66 -0.23 -17.58 12.88
C GLU A 66 0.24 -16.51 11.88
N LEU A 67 1.53 -16.54 11.51
CA LEU A 67 2.12 -15.63 10.52
C LEU A 67 1.41 -15.77 9.17
N TYR A 68 1.22 -16.98 8.66
CA TYR A 68 0.50 -17.21 7.40
C TYR A 68 -0.96 -16.76 7.49
N ALA A 69 -1.66 -17.04 8.59
CA ALA A 69 -3.03 -16.58 8.78
C ALA A 69 -3.13 -15.05 8.76
N LYS A 70 -2.20 -14.35 9.42
CA LYS A 70 -2.11 -12.88 9.38
C LYS A 70 -1.81 -12.36 7.99
N PHE A 71 -0.87 -12.99 7.27
CA PHE A 71 -0.56 -12.63 5.89
C PHE A 71 -1.78 -12.76 4.98
N ILE A 72 -2.51 -13.87 5.06
CA ILE A 72 -3.73 -14.06 4.28
C ILE A 72 -4.75 -12.96 4.58
N GLY A 73 -5.00 -12.67 5.87
CA GLY A 73 -5.91 -11.60 6.26
C GLY A 73 -5.48 -10.22 5.74
N LEU A 74 -4.19 -9.91 5.81
CA LEU A 74 -3.62 -8.66 5.29
C LEU A 74 -3.69 -8.56 3.77
N LEU A 75 -3.46 -9.67 3.06
CA LEU A 75 -3.59 -9.74 1.60
C LEU A 75 -5.04 -9.52 1.17
N VAL A 76 -6.00 -10.20 1.81
CA VAL A 76 -7.43 -9.99 1.54
C VAL A 76 -7.83 -8.55 1.83
N GLN A 77 -7.42 -7.99 2.97
CA GLN A 77 -7.64 -6.58 3.28
C GLN A 77 -7.04 -5.68 2.20
N HIS A 78 -5.81 -5.93 1.77
CA HIS A 78 -5.13 -5.14 0.75
C HIS A 78 -5.88 -5.16 -0.58
N TRP A 79 -6.31 -6.32 -1.06
CA TRP A 79 -7.12 -6.45 -2.27
C TRP A 79 -8.46 -5.69 -2.19
N LEU A 80 -9.11 -5.70 -1.02
CA LEU A 80 -10.33 -4.90 -0.81
C LEU A 80 -10.06 -3.40 -0.86
N LEU A 81 -8.89 -2.94 -0.40
CA LEU A 81 -8.49 -1.53 -0.54
C LEU A 81 -8.20 -1.19 -2.00
N LEU A 82 -7.54 -2.09 -2.74
CA LEU A 82 -7.27 -1.92 -4.17
C LEU A 82 -8.57 -1.80 -4.97
N ALA A 83 -9.49 -2.74 -4.79
CA ALA A 83 -10.80 -2.72 -5.44
C ALA A 83 -11.68 -1.55 -4.96
N GLY A 84 -11.49 -1.12 -3.72
CA GLY A 84 -12.32 -0.10 -3.08
C GLY A 84 -11.94 1.29 -3.52
N CYS A 85 -10.68 1.71 -3.33
CA CYS A 85 -10.33 3.12 -3.39
C CYS A 85 -8.98 3.46 -4.02
N TRP A 86 -8.29 2.50 -4.66
CA TRP A 86 -6.98 2.74 -5.26
C TRP A 86 -7.02 3.63 -6.51
N ASP A 87 -8.09 3.53 -7.30
CA ASP A 87 -8.36 4.39 -8.46
C ASP A 87 -8.57 5.86 -8.08
N LEU A 88 -8.77 6.14 -6.79
CA LEU A 88 -9.02 7.47 -6.26
C LEU A 88 -7.79 8.00 -5.52
N PRO A 89 -6.97 8.86 -6.14
CA PRO A 89 -5.69 9.33 -5.56
C PRO A 89 -5.85 10.01 -4.19
N ASN A 90 -7.00 10.64 -3.93
CA ASN A 90 -7.29 11.35 -2.68
C ASN A 90 -7.90 10.45 -1.58
N ARG A 91 -7.59 9.15 -1.58
CA ARG A 91 -8.08 8.18 -0.59
C ARG A 91 -6.95 7.60 0.28
N SER A 92 -7.20 7.54 1.58
CA SER A 92 -6.30 6.98 2.59
C SER A 92 -6.54 5.50 2.76
N LEU A 93 -5.55 4.69 2.42
CA LEU A 93 -5.56 3.24 2.66
C LEU A 93 -5.69 2.91 4.15
N VAL A 94 -5.16 3.74 5.05
CA VAL A 94 -5.26 3.56 6.51
C VAL A 94 -6.71 3.73 7.00
N LYS A 95 -7.44 4.73 6.47
CA LYS A 95 -8.87 4.89 6.76
C LYS A 95 -9.68 3.74 6.19
N GLY A 96 -9.40 3.34 4.94
CA GLY A 96 -10.05 2.20 4.32
C GLY A 96 -9.84 0.89 5.09
N ALA A 97 -8.62 0.64 5.58
CA ALA A 97 -8.29 -0.56 6.34
C ALA A 97 -9.09 -0.64 7.65
N ARG A 98 -9.35 0.51 8.30
CA ARG A 98 -10.24 0.56 9.47
C ARG A 98 -11.67 0.16 9.13
N VAL A 99 -12.19 0.55 7.96
CA VAL A 99 -13.52 0.12 7.50
C VAL A 99 -13.55 -1.38 7.27
N VAL A 100 -12.55 -1.94 6.58
CA VAL A 100 -12.48 -3.40 6.34
C VAL A 100 -12.52 -4.15 7.67
N ARG A 101 -11.71 -3.74 8.65
CA ARG A 101 -11.69 -4.34 9.99
C ARG A 101 -13.03 -4.26 10.72
N ALA A 102 -13.71 -3.11 10.64
CA ALA A 102 -15.02 -2.94 11.26
C ALA A 102 -16.11 -3.81 10.61
N TRP A 103 -15.90 -4.24 9.37
CA TRP A 103 -16.85 -5.07 8.62
C TRP A 103 -16.52 -6.56 8.67
N THR A 104 -15.37 -6.95 9.23
CA THR A 104 -14.86 -8.34 9.26
C THR A 104 -15.91 -9.38 9.63
N GLU A 105 -16.62 -9.19 10.73
CA GLU A 105 -17.64 -10.15 11.17
C GLU A 105 -18.76 -10.33 10.14
N ARG A 106 -19.15 -9.27 9.43
CA ARG A 106 -20.27 -9.29 8.50
C ARG A 106 -19.99 -10.14 7.27
N TRP A 107 -18.79 -10.04 6.68
CA TRP A 107 -18.45 -10.83 5.49
C TRP A 107 -17.93 -12.23 5.83
N ILE A 108 -17.28 -12.43 6.99
CA ILE A 108 -16.89 -13.77 7.45
C ILE A 108 -18.11 -14.68 7.63
N ARG A 109 -19.21 -14.17 8.22
CA ARG A 109 -20.45 -14.95 8.43
C ARG A 109 -21.08 -15.45 7.14
N VAL A 110 -20.79 -14.81 6.00
CA VAL A 110 -21.36 -15.18 4.69
C VAL A 110 -20.31 -15.74 3.72
N ILE A 111 -19.10 -16.05 4.20
CA ILE A 111 -17.97 -16.43 3.33
C ILE A 111 -18.26 -17.69 2.49
N HIS A 112 -19.06 -18.61 3.01
CA HIS A 112 -19.49 -19.84 2.31
C HIS A 112 -20.71 -19.64 1.40
N HIS A 113 -21.21 -18.41 1.26
CA HIS A 113 -22.40 -18.09 0.45
C HIS A 113 -22.03 -17.09 -0.65
N PRO A 114 -21.54 -17.53 -1.83
CA PRO A 114 -20.93 -16.66 -2.84
C PRO A 114 -21.79 -15.45 -3.24
N ARG A 115 -23.11 -15.65 -3.42
CA ARG A 115 -24.04 -14.56 -3.78
C ARG A 115 -24.16 -13.51 -2.68
N ARG A 116 -24.29 -13.94 -1.41
CA ARG A 116 -24.38 -13.04 -0.25
C ARG A 116 -23.05 -12.36 0.02
N LEU A 117 -21.95 -13.09 -0.11
CA LEU A 117 -20.60 -12.54 0.00
C LEU A 117 -20.38 -11.43 -1.04
N ALA A 118 -20.71 -11.67 -2.31
CA ALA A 118 -20.59 -10.68 -3.36
C ALA A 118 -21.37 -9.39 -3.05
N GLN A 119 -22.59 -9.51 -2.49
CA GLN A 119 -23.38 -8.37 -2.06
C GLN A 119 -22.71 -7.58 -0.91
N VAL A 120 -22.29 -8.28 0.16
CA VAL A 120 -21.61 -7.63 1.30
C VAL A 120 -20.30 -6.98 0.86
N LEU A 121 -19.55 -7.62 -0.05
CA LEU A 121 -18.32 -7.03 -0.60
C LEU A 121 -18.63 -5.76 -1.39
N LYS A 122 -19.66 -5.73 -2.23
CA LYS A 122 -20.07 -4.49 -2.93
C LYS A 122 -20.39 -3.35 -1.96
N GLU A 123 -21.12 -3.64 -0.88
CA GLU A 123 -21.42 -2.66 0.17
C GLU A 123 -20.17 -2.17 0.89
N LEU A 124 -19.25 -3.08 1.20
CA LEU A 124 -17.96 -2.78 1.82
C LEU A 124 -17.11 -1.88 0.93
N LEU A 125 -16.97 -2.20 -0.36
CA LEU A 125 -16.20 -1.38 -1.31
C LEU A 125 -16.78 0.05 -1.39
N ALA A 126 -18.11 0.18 -1.42
CA ALA A 126 -18.77 1.49 -1.38
C ALA A 126 -18.49 2.24 -0.06
N ALA A 127 -18.49 1.55 1.08
CA ALA A 127 -18.16 2.14 2.38
C ALA A 127 -16.70 2.61 2.43
N ILE A 128 -15.75 1.82 1.91
CA ILE A 128 -14.34 2.18 1.79
C ILE A 128 -14.18 3.46 0.96
N ARG A 129 -14.86 3.55 -0.20
CA ARG A 129 -14.82 4.74 -1.08
C ARG A 129 -15.28 6.01 -0.37
N ARG A 130 -16.31 5.93 0.47
CA ARG A 130 -16.87 7.07 1.20
C ARG A 130 -15.99 7.50 2.37
N ALA A 131 -15.57 6.57 3.21
CA ALA A 131 -14.87 6.88 4.47
C ALA A 131 -13.40 7.28 4.30
N SER A 132 -12.79 6.97 3.16
CA SER A 132 -11.34 7.07 2.99
C SER A 132 -10.83 8.44 2.52
N ARG A 133 -11.68 9.48 2.40
CA ARG A 133 -11.27 10.80 1.86
C ARG A 133 -10.13 11.43 2.65
N GLN A 134 -9.11 11.90 1.93
CA GLN A 134 -8.03 12.74 2.43
C GLN A 134 -8.28 14.21 2.08
N THR A 135 -7.95 15.08 3.02
CA THR A 135 -7.92 16.53 2.80
C THR A 135 -6.60 16.93 2.13
N MET A 136 -6.65 17.95 1.27
CA MET A 136 -5.45 18.55 0.71
C MET A 136 -4.62 19.18 1.82
N ARG A 137 -3.29 19.08 1.70
CA ARG A 137 -2.34 19.72 2.60
C ARG A 137 -1.58 20.81 1.84
N ARG A 138 -1.39 21.97 2.48
CA ARG A 138 -0.65 23.11 1.90
C ARG A 138 0.85 23.07 2.22
N LYS A 139 1.22 22.79 3.48
CA LYS A 139 2.62 22.81 3.95
C LYS A 139 3.42 21.59 3.51
N GLU A 140 2.83 20.40 3.63
CA GLU A 140 3.45 19.13 3.21
C GLU A 140 2.47 18.39 2.29
N PRO A 141 2.60 18.56 0.95
CA PRO A 141 1.69 17.94 0.01
C PRO A 141 1.71 16.41 0.14
N ASN A 142 0.52 15.81 0.13
CA ASN A 142 0.37 14.36 0.10
C ASN A 142 1.01 13.78 -1.17
N THR A 143 1.40 12.49 -1.13
CA THR A 143 2.01 11.80 -2.29
C THR A 143 1.19 11.97 -3.57
N TRP A 144 -0.14 11.84 -3.50
CA TRP A 144 -1.00 12.00 -4.66
C TRP A 144 -1.03 13.42 -5.24
N GLN A 145 -0.84 14.46 -4.40
CA GLN A 145 -0.73 15.84 -4.87
C GLN A 145 0.57 16.03 -5.68
N ARG A 146 1.65 15.36 -5.27
CA ARG A 146 2.93 15.39 -5.99
C ARG A 146 2.86 14.64 -7.32
N LEU A 147 2.15 13.50 -7.37
CA LEU A 147 1.98 12.71 -8.58
C LEU A 147 1.10 13.42 -9.63
N GLY A 148 0.02 14.09 -9.20
CA GLY A 148 -0.86 14.82 -10.12
C GLY A 148 -0.23 16.07 -10.75
N GLY A 149 0.72 16.71 -10.06
CA GLY A 149 1.42 17.90 -10.56
C GLY A 149 2.41 17.64 -11.71
N VAL A 150 2.81 16.38 -11.95
CA VAL A 150 3.76 16.02 -13.02
C VAL A 150 3.09 15.96 -14.40
N SER A 151 1.76 15.79 -14.46
CA SER A 151 1.02 15.70 -15.72
C SER A 151 0.78 17.05 -16.43
N SER A 152 1.30 18.15 -15.88
CA SER A 152 1.02 19.52 -16.35
C SER A 152 2.26 20.29 -16.83
N ALA A 153 3.39 19.61 -17.04
CA ALA A 153 4.66 20.18 -17.51
C ALA A 153 5.28 19.27 -18.57
#